data_AF-A0A7J8V4L3-F1
#
_entry.id   AF-A0A7J8V4L3-F1
#
_cell.length_a   1.000
_cell.length_b   1.000
_cell.length_c   1.000
_cell.angle_alpha   90.00
_cell.angle_beta   90.00
_cell.angle_gamma   90.00
#
_symmetry.space_group_name_H-M   'P 1'
#
loop_
_entity.id
_entity.type
_entity.pdbx_description
1 polymer ?
#
loop_
_entity_poly.entity_id
_entity_poly.type
_entity_poly.pdbx_seq_one_letter_code
_entity_poly.pdbx_strand_id
1 'polypeptide(L)'
;MFTKEEVTKEVPREENMELNVDEVIERYVGSFGLPQLLQVMLVSFAWVFDSQNTLVTIFTDAQPSGWRCKTSADPSLSSSWCMNNTASGGGGNKGQSAGHVCGLAAGSWEWIGGNSASTIAEWYLICHRKFLAAIPTSLFFIGSIIGCAFCGHLTDVWLVRKKTLLLACILTSTTTFLTSLTPNIWVYSLLRFANGSAHSGNGICCLVLSTEVVGRK
;
A
#
# COMPACT_ATOMS: atom_id res chain seq x y z
N MET A 1 -55.62 35.50 -49.94
CA MET A 1 -56.85 34.90 -49.39
C MET A 1 -56.72 33.41 -49.64
N PHE A 2 -56.08 32.67 -48.71
CA PHE A 2 -56.70 31.59 -47.92
C PHE A 2 -57.48 30.61 -48.81
N THR A 3 -57.04 29.36 -48.97
CA THR A 3 -57.14 28.34 -47.91
C THR A 3 -56.01 27.30 -47.92
N LYS A 4 -55.60 26.96 -46.70
CA LYS A 4 -54.76 25.82 -46.29
C LYS A 4 -55.57 24.52 -46.44
N GLU A 5 -55.02 23.51 -47.09
CA GLU A 5 -55.41 22.11 -46.87
C GLU A 5 -54.44 21.47 -45.87
N GLU A 6 -55.03 20.84 -44.89
CA GLU A 6 -54.44 20.21 -43.72
C GLU A 6 -54.11 18.76 -44.08
N VAL A 7 -52.83 18.44 -44.21
CA VAL A 7 -52.36 17.04 -44.34
C VAL A 7 -51.77 16.62 -43.01
N THR A 8 -52.58 15.92 -42.23
CA THR A 8 -52.19 15.21 -41.02
C THR A 8 -51.11 14.18 -41.37
N LYS A 9 -49.85 14.47 -41.05
CA LYS A 9 -48.78 13.46 -41.06
C LYS A 9 -48.81 12.72 -39.73
N GLU A 10 -49.14 11.44 -39.82
CA GLU A 10 -49.03 10.45 -38.75
C GLU A 10 -47.65 10.54 -38.06
N VAL A 11 -47.67 10.63 -36.73
CA VAL A 11 -46.48 10.52 -35.87
C VAL A 11 -46.01 9.07 -35.96
N PRO A 12 -44.75 8.78 -36.34
CA PRO A 12 -44.24 7.42 -36.26
C PRO A 12 -44.19 7.01 -34.78
N ARG A 13 -44.93 5.94 -34.48
CA ARG A 13 -44.94 5.20 -33.22
C ARG A 13 -43.49 4.93 -32.77
N GLU A 14 -43.14 5.38 -31.56
CA GLU A 14 -41.93 4.93 -30.88
C GLU A 14 -42.01 3.41 -30.68
N GLU A 15 -41.30 2.69 -31.54
CA GLU A 15 -40.87 1.33 -31.21
C GLU A 15 -39.70 1.49 -30.24
N ASN A 16 -39.98 1.36 -28.95
CA ASN A 16 -38.95 1.18 -27.94
C ASN A 16 -38.24 -0.13 -28.26
N MET A 17 -37.21 -0.05 -29.12
CA MET A 17 -36.19 -1.07 -29.21
C MET A 17 -35.48 -1.04 -27.87
N GLU A 18 -35.91 -1.90 -26.94
CA GLU A 18 -35.13 -2.26 -25.76
C GLU A 18 -33.86 -2.96 -26.25
N LEU A 19 -32.92 -2.17 -26.74
CA LEU A 19 -31.57 -2.59 -27.04
C LEU A 19 -30.95 -2.98 -25.70
N ASN A 20 -30.86 -4.29 -25.46
CA ASN A 20 -30.19 -4.79 -24.27
C ASN A 20 -28.78 -4.19 -24.25
N VAL A 21 -28.36 -3.69 -23.09
CA VAL A 21 -27.08 -2.99 -22.93
C VAL A 21 -25.93 -3.85 -23.47
N ASP A 22 -26.04 -5.16 -23.34
CA ASP A 22 -25.09 -6.13 -23.91
C ASP A 22 -25.00 -6.07 -25.44
N GLU A 23 -26.12 -5.87 -26.17
CA GLU A 23 -26.13 -5.79 -27.63
C GLU A 23 -25.57 -4.44 -28.13
N VAL A 24 -25.81 -3.35 -27.38
CA VAL A 24 -25.18 -2.05 -27.63
C VAL A 24 -23.68 -2.12 -27.38
N ILE A 25 -23.26 -2.75 -26.30
CA ILE A 25 -21.85 -2.98 -25.96
C ILE A 25 -21.20 -3.84 -27.04
N GLU A 26 -21.82 -4.92 -27.47
CA GLU A 26 -21.26 -5.83 -28.48
C GLU A 26 -21.12 -5.14 -29.85
N ARG A 27 -22.07 -4.27 -30.23
CA ARG A 27 -21.97 -3.42 -31.45
C ARG A 27 -20.90 -2.35 -31.38
N TYR A 28 -20.67 -1.72 -30.23
CA TYR A 28 -19.75 -0.57 -30.10
C TYR A 28 -18.34 -0.94 -29.63
N VAL A 29 -18.18 -2.01 -28.86
CA VAL A 29 -16.92 -2.41 -28.22
C VAL A 29 -16.13 -3.42 -29.06
N GLY A 30 -16.80 -4.17 -29.94
CA GLY A 30 -16.17 -5.24 -30.70
C GLY A 30 -15.71 -6.41 -29.80
N SER A 31 -15.43 -7.57 -30.39
CA SER A 31 -14.93 -8.72 -29.63
C SER A 31 -13.63 -8.36 -28.92
N PHE A 32 -13.59 -8.55 -27.59
CA PHE A 32 -12.36 -8.45 -26.80
C PHE A 32 -11.28 -9.35 -27.42
N GLY A 33 -10.20 -8.75 -27.91
CA GLY A 33 -9.09 -9.51 -28.47
C GLY A 33 -8.26 -10.17 -27.36
N LEU A 34 -7.71 -11.36 -27.61
CA LEU A 34 -6.72 -12.01 -26.72
C LEU A 34 -5.59 -11.06 -26.24
N PRO A 35 -5.04 -10.14 -27.07
CA PRO A 35 -4.04 -9.19 -26.60
C PRO A 35 -4.56 -8.18 -25.57
N GLN A 36 -5.84 -7.82 -25.64
CA GLN A 36 -6.51 -6.90 -24.72
C GLN A 36 -6.78 -7.59 -23.38
N LEU A 37 -7.21 -8.85 -23.42
CA LEU A 37 -7.33 -9.68 -22.21
C LEU A 37 -5.98 -9.87 -21.52
N LEU A 38 -4.91 -10.14 -22.28
CA LEU A 38 -3.56 -10.28 -21.72
C LEU A 38 -3.06 -8.99 -21.08
N GLN A 39 -3.41 -7.83 -21.64
CA GLN A 39 -3.12 -6.52 -21.08
C GLN A 39 -3.87 -6.26 -19.76
N VAL A 40 -5.15 -6.63 -19.70
CA VAL A 40 -5.94 -6.57 -18.46
C VAL A 40 -5.33 -7.49 -17.39
N MET A 41 -4.97 -8.73 -17.74
CA MET A 41 -4.34 -9.68 -16.82
C MET A 41 -3.00 -9.15 -16.28
N LEU A 42 -2.17 -8.52 -17.12
CA LEU A 42 -0.91 -7.89 -16.69
C LEU A 42 -1.14 -6.72 -15.72
N VAL A 43 -2.14 -5.88 -15.97
CA VAL A 43 -2.50 -4.77 -15.07
C VAL A 43 -3.02 -5.31 -13.74
N SER A 44 -3.91 -6.31 -13.76
CA SER A 44 -4.41 -6.95 -12.55
C SER A 44 -3.28 -7.58 -11.74
N PHE A 45 -2.33 -8.25 -12.40
CA PHE A 45 -1.17 -8.83 -11.73
C PHE A 45 -0.27 -7.76 -11.09
N ALA A 46 -0.04 -6.65 -11.80
CA ALA A 46 0.70 -5.50 -11.25
C ALA A 46 0.02 -4.93 -9.99
N TRP A 47 -1.31 -4.75 -10.03
CA TRP A 47 -2.09 -4.27 -8.88
C TRP A 47 -2.07 -5.25 -7.69
N VAL A 48 -2.13 -6.55 -7.96
CA VAL A 48 -2.03 -7.56 -6.89
C VAL A 48 -0.66 -7.46 -6.22
N PHE A 49 0.41 -7.41 -6.99
CA PHE A 49 1.75 -7.27 -6.45
C PHE A 49 1.88 -5.98 -5.64
N ASP A 50 1.40 -4.86 -6.18
CA ASP A 50 1.38 -3.57 -5.52
C ASP A 50 0.66 -3.57 -4.15
N SER A 51 -0.51 -4.21 -4.11
CA SER A 51 -1.28 -4.39 -2.87
C SER A 51 -0.51 -5.19 -1.82
N GLN A 52 0.21 -6.25 -2.24
CA GLN A 52 1.02 -7.07 -1.34
C GLN A 52 2.18 -6.27 -0.74
N ASN A 53 2.87 -5.45 -1.54
CA ASN A 53 3.96 -4.59 -1.07
C ASN A 53 3.49 -3.57 -0.02
N THR A 54 2.31 -3.00 -0.24
CA THR A 54 1.68 -2.07 0.71
C THR A 54 1.28 -2.77 2.00
N LEU A 55 0.67 -3.97 1.89
CA LEU A 55 0.24 -4.77 3.03
C LEU A 55 1.39 -5.19 3.94
N VAL A 56 2.47 -5.72 3.34
CA VAL A 56 3.68 -6.10 4.09
C VAL A 56 4.21 -4.92 4.88
N THR A 57 4.22 -3.72 4.29
CA THR A 57 4.65 -2.50 4.96
C THR A 57 3.86 -2.20 6.22
N ILE A 58 2.53 -2.21 6.10
CA ILE A 58 1.62 -1.89 7.20
C ILE A 58 1.82 -2.88 8.35
N PHE A 59 1.94 -4.17 8.03
CA PHE A 59 2.17 -5.19 9.06
C PHE A 59 3.56 -5.10 9.68
N THR A 60 4.60 -4.78 8.90
CA THR A 60 5.95 -4.62 9.43
C THR A 60 6.11 -3.40 10.34
N ASP A 61 5.28 -2.38 10.16
CA ASP A 61 5.23 -1.15 10.98
C ASP A 61 4.20 -1.26 12.13
N ALA A 62 3.54 -2.41 12.28
CA ALA A 62 2.58 -2.61 13.34
C ALA A 62 3.26 -2.49 14.71
N GLN A 63 2.71 -1.61 15.54
CA GLN A 63 3.18 -1.42 16.90
C GLN A 63 2.84 -2.68 17.72
N PRO A 64 3.81 -3.28 18.43
CA PRO A 64 3.56 -4.50 19.19
C PRO A 64 2.47 -4.27 20.26
N SER A 65 1.57 -5.24 20.40
CA SER A 65 0.35 -5.16 21.22
C SER A 65 0.61 -5.00 22.72
N GLY A 66 1.82 -5.29 23.18
CA GLY A 66 2.26 -5.09 24.55
C GLY A 66 3.62 -5.72 24.81
N TRP A 67 4.13 -5.51 26.02
CA TRP A 67 5.37 -6.09 26.50
C TRP A 67 5.13 -6.74 27.87
N ARG A 68 5.95 -7.73 28.22
CA ARG A 68 5.90 -8.43 29.51
C ARG A 68 7.29 -8.49 30.14
N CYS A 69 7.38 -8.46 31.46
CA CYS A 69 8.65 -8.65 32.15
C CYS A 69 9.09 -10.11 32.07
N LYS A 70 10.40 -10.35 31.91
CA LYS A 70 10.97 -11.69 32.05
C LYS A 70 11.09 -12.00 33.54
N THR A 71 10.45 -13.07 34.01
CA THR A 71 10.68 -13.57 35.36
C THR A 71 12.01 -14.31 35.37
N SER A 72 13.12 -13.61 35.66
CA SER A 72 14.43 -14.24 35.83
C SER A 72 14.53 -14.89 37.22
N ALA A 73 15.06 -16.12 37.28
CA ALA A 73 15.40 -16.82 38.52
C ALA A 73 16.57 -16.18 39.29
N ASP A 74 17.30 -15.24 38.68
CA ASP A 74 18.36 -14.46 39.31
C ASP A 74 17.79 -13.21 40.02
N PRO A 75 17.93 -13.09 41.37
CA PRO A 75 17.42 -11.95 42.14
C PRO A 75 18.11 -10.60 41.84
N SER A 76 19.27 -10.61 41.15
CA SER A 76 20.09 -9.44 40.87
C SER A 76 19.76 -8.72 39.55
N LEU A 77 19.03 -9.38 38.64
CA LEU A 77 18.61 -8.79 37.35
C LEU A 77 17.13 -8.36 37.34
N SER A 78 16.39 -8.68 38.40
CA SER A 78 15.02 -8.25 38.60
C SER A 78 15.02 -6.77 38.95
N SER A 79 14.87 -5.90 37.95
CA SER A 79 14.66 -4.49 38.23
C SER A 79 13.40 -4.34 39.08
N SER A 80 13.51 -3.63 40.21
CA SER A 80 12.40 -3.36 41.14
C SER A 80 11.16 -2.79 40.43
N TRP A 81 11.36 -2.15 39.28
CA TRP A 81 10.30 -1.62 38.40
C TRP A 81 9.48 -2.69 37.66
N CYS A 82 10.11 -3.80 37.24
CA CYS A 82 9.40 -4.90 36.59
C CYS A 82 8.56 -5.70 37.59
N MET A 83 9.03 -5.84 38.84
CA MET A 83 8.34 -6.63 39.86
C MET A 83 7.37 -5.84 40.76
N ASN A 84 7.60 -4.55 41.00
CA ASN A 84 6.64 -3.72 41.76
C ASN A 84 5.29 -3.59 41.04
N ASN A 85 5.22 -3.86 39.73
CA ASN A 85 3.99 -3.86 38.95
C ASN A 85 3.37 -5.26 38.76
N THR A 86 4.00 -6.32 39.26
CA THR A 86 3.42 -7.68 39.29
C THR A 86 2.95 -8.11 40.69
N ALA A 87 3.24 -7.32 41.73
CA ALA A 87 2.88 -7.59 43.12
C ALA A 87 1.64 -6.84 43.62
N SER A 88 0.78 -6.29 42.74
CA SER A 88 -0.57 -5.85 43.12
C SER A 88 -1.64 -6.85 42.64
N GLY A 89 -1.48 -8.11 43.04
CA GLY A 89 -2.64 -8.95 43.32
C GLY A 89 -3.35 -8.38 44.55
N GLY A 90 -4.16 -7.34 44.35
CA GLY A 90 -4.89 -6.69 45.45
C GLY A 90 -5.37 -5.28 45.12
N GLY A 91 -6.61 -5.19 44.60
CA GLY A 91 -7.55 -4.09 44.87
C GLY A 91 -7.24 -2.68 44.36
N GLY A 92 -8.06 -2.22 43.39
CA GLY A 92 -8.60 -0.86 43.43
C GLY A 92 -8.01 0.20 42.47
N ASN A 93 -8.73 0.44 41.38
CA ASN A 93 -9.05 1.74 40.75
C ASN A 93 -7.99 2.85 40.68
N LYS A 94 -7.40 3.03 39.48
CA LYS A 94 -7.53 4.22 38.59
C LYS A 94 -6.34 4.26 37.63
N GLY A 95 -6.64 4.07 36.34
CA GLY A 95 -5.84 4.48 35.17
C GLY A 95 -4.33 4.65 35.37
N GLN A 96 -3.61 3.55 35.52
CA GLN A 96 -2.15 3.58 35.39
C GLN A 96 -1.79 3.28 33.94
N SER A 97 -1.47 4.35 33.21
CA SER A 97 -0.95 4.30 31.85
C SER A 97 0.16 3.26 31.77
N ALA A 98 0.03 2.34 30.81
CA ALA A 98 1.05 1.37 30.43
C ALA A 98 2.41 2.07 30.34
N GLY A 99 3.22 1.95 31.39
CA GLY A 99 4.49 2.66 31.53
C GLY A 99 5.38 2.34 30.35
N HIS A 100 5.91 3.38 29.71
CA HIS A 100 6.84 3.22 28.60
C HIS A 100 8.03 2.32 29.01
N VAL A 101 8.39 1.37 28.15
CA VAL A 101 9.56 0.46 28.24
C VAL A 101 10.91 1.19 28.48
N CYS A 102 10.92 2.51 28.38
CA CYS A 102 12.05 3.40 28.25
C CYS A 102 12.94 3.61 29.46
N GLY A 103 12.59 3.02 30.60
CA GLY A 103 13.41 3.03 31.82
C GLY A 103 13.85 1.64 32.27
N LEU A 104 13.52 0.58 31.54
CA LEU A 104 13.83 -0.79 31.95
C LEU A 104 15.22 -1.22 31.45
N ALA A 105 15.94 -1.96 32.29
CA ALA A 105 17.23 -2.55 31.92
C ALA A 105 17.07 -3.52 30.74
N ALA A 106 17.99 -3.47 29.77
CA ALA A 106 17.97 -4.34 28.61
C ALA A 106 18.00 -5.82 29.06
N GLY A 107 17.03 -6.61 28.59
CA GLY A 107 16.88 -8.03 28.95
C GLY A 107 15.90 -8.33 30.09
N SER A 108 15.40 -7.31 30.81
CA SER A 108 14.39 -7.50 31.89
C SER A 108 12.95 -7.68 31.39
N TRP A 109 12.71 -7.47 30.10
CA TRP A 109 11.38 -7.53 29.48
C TRP A 109 11.46 -8.12 28.06
N GLU A 110 10.33 -8.56 27.55
CA GLU A 110 10.15 -9.12 26.20
C GLU A 110 8.83 -8.70 25.57
N TRP A 111 8.79 -8.63 24.24
CA TRP A 111 7.57 -8.32 23.49
C TRP A 111 6.58 -9.48 23.54
N ILE A 112 5.29 -9.17 23.70
CA ILE A 112 4.21 -10.13 23.54
C ILE A 112 4.08 -10.39 22.03
N GLY A 113 4.64 -11.51 21.56
CA GLY A 113 4.78 -11.84 20.12
C GLY A 113 6.22 -12.10 19.67
N GLY A 114 7.21 -11.85 20.53
CA GLY A 114 8.63 -12.06 20.23
C GLY A 114 9.29 -10.91 19.48
N ASN A 115 10.62 -10.99 19.33
CA ASN A 115 11.44 -9.94 18.74
C ASN A 115 11.22 -9.77 17.22
N SER A 116 10.81 -10.84 16.53
CA SER A 116 10.59 -10.83 15.07
C SER A 116 9.15 -10.49 14.68
N ALA A 117 8.32 -10.04 15.62
CA ALA A 117 6.93 -9.69 15.36
C ALA A 117 6.78 -8.44 14.48
N SER A 118 7.69 -7.48 14.59
CA SER A 118 7.70 -6.26 13.78
C SER A 118 9.08 -5.63 13.69
N THR A 119 9.29 -4.76 12.70
CA THR A 119 10.56 -4.03 12.55
C THR A 119 10.87 -3.14 13.77
N ILE A 120 9.81 -2.67 14.45
CA ILE A 120 9.89 -1.93 15.71
C ILE A 120 10.43 -2.81 16.85
N ALA A 121 9.99 -4.06 16.91
CA ALA A 121 10.42 -5.03 17.92
C ALA A 121 11.87 -5.50 17.68
N GLU A 122 12.27 -5.68 16.42
CA GLU A 122 13.58 -6.18 16.02
C GLU A 122 14.69 -5.16 16.33
N TRP A 123 14.49 -3.88 15.96
CA TRP A 123 15.51 -2.83 16.14
C TRP A 123 15.27 -1.93 17.36
N TYR A 124 14.35 -2.29 18.25
CA TYR A 124 14.04 -1.56 19.49
C TYR A 124 13.80 -0.06 19.27
N LEU A 125 12.95 0.31 18.30
CA LEU A 125 12.61 1.70 17.96
C LEU A 125 11.62 2.38 18.93
N ILE A 126 11.85 2.26 20.25
CA ILE A 126 10.99 2.86 21.28
C ILE A 126 11.74 4.03 21.94
N CYS A 127 11.02 4.80 22.75
CA CYS A 127 11.58 5.85 23.60
C CYS A 127 12.13 7.01 22.79
N HIS A 128 13.41 7.30 22.95
CA HIS A 128 14.10 8.33 22.20
C HIS A 128 14.20 7.99 20.69
N ARG A 129 14.10 6.71 20.31
CA ARG A 129 14.24 6.24 18.93
C ARG A 129 12.91 6.07 18.18
N LYS A 130 11.77 6.50 18.75
CA LYS A 130 10.46 6.41 18.08
C LYS A 130 10.42 7.13 16.74
N PHE A 131 11.13 8.25 16.61
CA PHE A 131 11.16 9.02 15.35
C PHE A 131 11.78 8.20 14.20
N LEU A 132 12.72 7.29 14.49
CA LEU A 132 13.36 6.44 13.49
C LEU A 132 12.36 5.46 12.85
N ALA A 133 11.26 5.11 13.52
CA ALA A 133 10.21 4.27 12.95
C ALA A 133 9.41 4.99 11.86
N ALA A 134 9.29 6.31 11.94
CA ALA A 134 8.60 7.12 10.94
C ALA A 134 9.46 7.43 9.70
N ILE A 135 10.79 7.33 9.80
CA ILE A 135 11.73 7.68 8.71
C ILE A 135 11.46 6.90 7.41
N PRO A 136 11.28 5.56 7.42
CA PRO A 136 11.02 4.80 6.20
C PRO A 136 9.74 5.25 5.49
N THR A 137 8.68 5.54 6.24
CA THR A 137 7.41 6.04 5.72
C THR A 137 7.56 7.45 5.13
N SER A 138 8.27 8.35 5.82
CA SER A 138 8.54 9.70 5.30
C SER A 138 9.38 9.66 4.01
N LEU A 139 10.42 8.84 3.97
CA LEU A 139 11.28 8.68 2.80
C LEU A 139 10.55 8.04 1.62
N PHE A 140 9.60 7.14 1.88
CA PHE A 140 8.73 6.60 0.84
C PHE A 140 7.93 7.71 0.14
N PHE A 141 7.30 8.61 0.90
CA PHE A 141 6.55 9.74 0.33
C PHE A 141 7.46 10.73 -0.42
N ILE A 142 8.63 11.06 0.12
CA ILE A 142 9.59 11.93 -0.57
C ILE A 142 10.04 11.27 -1.88
N GLY A 143 10.37 9.98 -1.84
CA GLY A 143 10.69 9.18 -3.01
C GLY A 143 9.56 9.20 -4.05
N SER A 144 8.31 9.08 -3.60
CA SER A 144 7.14 9.14 -4.47
C SER A 144 6.99 10.50 -5.18
N ILE A 145 7.23 11.61 -4.49
CA ILE A 145 7.15 12.96 -5.10
C ILE A 145 8.19 13.09 -6.21
N ILE A 146 9.43 12.68 -5.93
CA ILE A 146 10.54 12.71 -6.89
C ILE A 146 10.26 11.76 -8.06
N GLY A 147 9.77 10.56 -7.76
CA GLY A 147 9.39 9.56 -8.75
C GLY A 147 8.31 10.06 -9.70
N CYS A 148 7.29 10.77 -9.21
CA CYS A 148 6.24 11.34 -10.06
C CYS A 148 6.82 12.31 -11.10
N ALA A 149 7.72 13.20 -10.67
CA ALA A 149 8.37 14.15 -11.57
C ALA A 149 9.20 13.44 -12.64
N PHE A 150 9.95 12.42 -12.25
CA PHE A 150 10.82 11.67 -13.16
C PHE A 150 10.03 10.78 -14.12
N CYS A 151 9.00 10.08 -13.62
CA CYS A 151 8.15 9.21 -14.40
C CYS A 151 7.33 10.02 -15.43
N GLY A 152 6.79 11.18 -15.06
CA GLY A 152 6.09 12.07 -16.01
C GLY A 152 6.99 12.49 -17.17
N HIS A 153 8.22 12.92 -16.88
CA HIS A 153 9.16 13.26 -17.94
C HIS A 153 9.53 12.03 -18.80
N LEU A 154 9.71 10.85 -18.20
CA LEU A 154 10.03 9.62 -18.93
C LEU A 154 8.90 9.16 -19.85
N THR A 155 7.64 9.30 -19.41
CA THR A 155 6.47 8.94 -20.23
C THR A 155 6.29 9.88 -21.41
N ASP A 156 6.67 11.15 -21.25
CA ASP A 156 6.51 12.15 -22.30
C ASP A 156 7.61 12.07 -23.37
N VAL A 157 8.84 11.73 -22.97
CA VAL A 157 10.01 11.85 -23.85
C VAL A 157 10.52 10.52 -24.39
N TRP A 158 10.46 9.43 -23.61
CA TRP A 158 11.25 8.22 -23.93
C TRP A 158 10.52 6.89 -24.11
N LEU A 159 9.40 6.64 -23.43
CA LEU A 159 8.90 5.27 -23.28
C LEU A 159 7.48 5.06 -23.79
N VAL A 160 7.32 4.04 -24.64
CA VAL A 160 6.04 3.38 -24.92
C VAL A 160 5.43 2.96 -23.57
N ARG A 161 4.26 3.53 -23.20
CA ARG A 161 3.48 3.32 -21.96
C ARG A 161 3.62 1.94 -21.30
N LYS A 162 3.59 0.87 -22.10
CA LYS A 162 3.70 -0.53 -21.63
C LYS A 162 5.07 -0.89 -21.04
N LYS A 163 6.16 -0.34 -21.57
CA LYS A 163 7.53 -0.61 -21.10
C LYS A 163 7.83 0.09 -19.78
N THR A 164 7.31 1.31 -19.58
CA THR A 164 7.43 2.03 -18.29
C THR A 164 6.76 1.27 -17.16
N LEU A 165 5.53 0.77 -17.38
CA LEU A 165 4.80 0.00 -16.38
C LEU A 165 5.54 -1.29 -15.98
N LEU A 166 6.05 -2.02 -16.98
CA LEU A 166 6.82 -3.24 -16.74
C LEU A 166 8.11 -2.95 -15.95
N LEU A 167 8.84 -1.89 -16.33
CA LEU A 167 10.06 -1.48 -15.64
C LEU A 167 9.78 -1.08 -14.19
N ALA A 168 8.71 -0.32 -13.94
CA ALA A 168 8.29 0.06 -12.61
C ALA A 168 7.95 -1.16 -11.75
N CYS A 169 7.23 -2.16 -12.29
CA CYS A 169 6.95 -3.41 -11.59
C CYS A 169 8.21 -4.21 -11.23
N ILE A 170 9.19 -4.27 -12.14
CA ILE A 170 10.47 -4.95 -11.88
C ILE A 170 11.25 -4.21 -10.79
N LEU A 171 11.31 -2.88 -10.85
CA LEU A 171 11.99 -2.05 -9.86
C LEU A 171 11.33 -2.11 -8.48
N THR A 172 10.00 -2.08 -8.39
CA THR A 172 9.29 -2.24 -7.11
C THR A 172 9.48 -3.65 -6.54
N SER A 173 9.42 -4.68 -7.37
CA SER A 173 9.62 -6.07 -6.93
C SER A 173 11.03 -6.31 -6.37
N THR A 174 12.04 -5.87 -7.12
CA THR A 174 13.44 -5.99 -6.68
C THR A 174 13.71 -5.20 -5.40
N THR A 175 13.25 -3.95 -5.31
CA THR A 175 13.48 -3.14 -4.11
C THR A 175 12.78 -3.69 -2.87
N THR A 176 11.56 -4.22 -2.97
CA THR A 176 10.90 -4.87 -1.83
C THR A 176 11.58 -6.16 -1.43
N PHE A 177 12.01 -6.98 -2.38
CA PHE A 177 12.75 -8.19 -2.05
C PHE A 177 14.04 -7.87 -1.28
N LEU A 178 14.79 -6.86 -1.76
CA LEU A 178 15.98 -6.37 -1.06
C LEU A 178 15.66 -5.82 0.33
N THR A 179 14.47 -5.25 0.52
CA THR A 179 14.01 -4.70 1.82
C THR A 179 13.87 -5.81 2.87
N SER A 180 13.54 -7.05 2.47
CA SER A 180 13.51 -8.19 3.39
C SER A 180 14.89 -8.63 3.88
N LEU A 181 15.96 -8.28 3.15
CA LEU A 181 17.33 -8.70 3.45
C LEU A 181 18.10 -7.67 4.28
N THR A 182 17.50 -6.52 4.61
CA THR A 182 18.24 -5.44 5.26
C THR A 182 18.50 -5.71 6.73
N PRO A 183 19.77 -5.68 7.18
CA PRO A 183 20.11 -5.79 8.61
C PRO A 183 20.04 -4.43 9.34
N ASN A 184 20.02 -3.32 8.60
CA ASN A 184 20.12 -1.96 9.13
C ASN A 184 18.92 -1.10 8.75
N ILE A 185 18.40 -0.33 9.72
CA ILE A 185 17.30 0.62 9.53
C ILE A 185 17.59 1.66 8.44
N TRP A 186 18.84 2.12 8.29
CA TRP A 186 19.22 3.10 7.28
C TRP A 186 19.14 2.54 5.86
N VAL A 187 19.57 1.30 5.66
CA VAL A 187 19.48 0.62 4.36
C VAL A 187 18.01 0.31 4.04
N TYR A 188 17.24 -0.12 5.04
CA TYR A 188 15.80 -0.28 4.94
C TYR A 188 15.11 1.02 4.47
N SER A 189 15.44 2.14 5.12
CA SER A 189 14.96 3.48 4.76
C SER A 189 15.31 3.90 3.34
N LEU A 190 16.54 3.63 2.87
CA LEU A 190 16.97 3.93 1.50
C LEU A 190 16.23 3.07 0.46
N LEU A 191 16.00 1.79 0.76
CA LEU A 191 15.22 0.92 -0.10
C LEU A 191 13.74 1.34 -0.14
N ARG A 192 13.17 1.81 0.98
CA ARG A 192 11.83 2.43 0.98
C ARG A 192 11.75 3.67 0.11
N PHE A 193 12.77 4.52 0.14
CA PHE A 193 12.86 5.67 -0.76
C PHE A 193 12.86 5.22 -2.23
N ALA A 194 13.70 4.24 -2.59
CA ALA A 194 13.79 3.71 -3.95
C ALA A 194 12.49 3.00 -4.40
N ASN A 195 11.79 2.34 -3.47
CA ASN A 195 10.50 1.73 -3.74
C ASN A 195 9.42 2.78 -4.00
N GLY A 196 9.40 3.85 -3.20
CA GLY A 196 8.50 4.99 -3.38
C GLY A 196 8.69 5.67 -4.73
N SER A 197 9.95 5.88 -5.16
CA SER A 197 10.23 6.48 -6.47
C SER A 197 9.85 5.57 -7.65
N ALA A 198 9.97 4.25 -7.50
CA ALA A 198 9.54 3.29 -8.51
C ALA A 198 8.01 3.13 -8.58
N HIS A 199 7.31 3.27 -7.45
CA HIS A 199 5.87 3.07 -7.33
C HIS A 199 5.04 4.26 -7.83
N SER A 200 5.60 5.47 -7.78
CA SER A 200 4.90 6.74 -7.96
C SER A 200 4.01 6.85 -9.22
N GLY A 201 4.36 6.16 -10.30
CA GLY A 201 3.65 6.20 -11.59
C GLY A 201 2.66 5.07 -11.85
N ASN A 202 2.61 4.05 -10.98
CA ASN A 202 1.87 2.81 -11.28
C ASN A 202 0.36 3.03 -11.40
N GLY A 203 -0.23 3.82 -10.50
CA GLY A 203 -1.69 4.09 -10.50
C GLY A 203 -2.15 4.84 -11.75
N ILE A 204 -1.44 5.92 -12.13
CA ILE A 204 -1.77 6.72 -13.31
C ILE A 204 -1.60 5.88 -14.58
N CYS A 205 -0.49 5.15 -14.70
CA CYS A 205 -0.25 4.27 -15.85
C CYS A 205 -1.33 3.19 -15.96
N CYS A 206 -1.78 2.59 -14.85
CA CYS A 206 -2.85 1.60 -14.86
C CYS A 206 -4.19 2.17 -15.30
N LEU A 207 -4.61 3.32 -14.74
CA LEU A 207 -5.88 3.97 -15.13
C LEU A 207 -5.89 4.29 -16.63
N VAL A 208 -4.78 4.82 -17.10
CA VAL A 208 -4.54 5.13 -18.50
C VAL A 208 -4.58 3.87 -19.38
N LEU A 209 -3.98 2.78 -18.92
CA LEU A 209 -3.98 1.52 -19.68
C LEU A 209 -5.38 0.90 -19.73
N SER A 210 -6.17 1.07 -18.66
CA SER A 210 -7.57 0.66 -18.59
C SER A 210 -8.45 1.47 -19.54
N THR A 211 -8.22 2.77 -19.69
CA THR A 211 -8.97 3.58 -20.66
C THR A 211 -8.55 3.31 -22.11
N GLU A 212 -7.28 2.94 -22.35
CA GLU A 212 -6.81 2.47 -23.66
C GLU A 212 -7.50 1.16 -24.08
N VAL A 213 -7.81 0.29 -23.12
CA VAL A 213 -8.61 -0.93 -23.34
C VAL A 213 -10.06 -0.60 -23.70
N VAL A 214 -10.61 0.55 -23.30
CA VAL A 214 -11.98 0.98 -23.61
C VAL A 214 -12.01 1.92 -24.83
N GLY A 215 -10.85 2.30 -25.36
CA GLY A 215 -10.71 3.12 -26.55
C GLY A 215 -11.32 2.42 -27.76
N ARG A 216 -12.47 2.92 -28.22
CA ARG A 216 -13.14 2.49 -29.44
C ARG A 216 -12.15 2.57 -30.62
N LYS A 217 -12.12 1.53 -31.47
CA LYS A 217 -11.42 1.59 -32.77
C LYS A 217 -11.82 2.82 -33.57
#